data_AF-A0A4R4Z547-F1
#
_entry.id   AF-A0A4R4Z547-F1
#
_cell.length_a   1.000
_cell.length_b   1.000
_cell.length_c   1.000
_cell.angle_alpha   90.00
_cell.angle_beta   90.00
_cell.angle_gamma   90.00
#
_symmetry.space_group_name_H-M   'P 1'
#
loop_
_entity.id
_entity.type
_entity.pdbx_description
1 polymer ?
#
loop_
_entity_poly.entity_id
_entity_poly.type
_entity_poly.pdbx_seq_one_letter_code
_entity_poly.pdbx_strand_id
1 'polypeptide(L)' 'MADEKYRYWCGECDYRTPWRTESAGAEEQIEHYDRRHPGTPPGGRVELRAKKTDGVGCLALLGVLFLLLLAAFTFRYWP' A
#
# COMPACT_ATOMS: atom_id res chain seq x y z
N MET A 1 -11.51 2.09 2.67
CA MET A 1 -10.29 1.54 3.27
C MET A 1 -10.27 0.01 3.15
N ALA A 2 -10.57 -0.56 1.97
CA ALA A 2 -10.99 -1.97 1.86
C ALA A 2 -9.95 -2.92 1.25
N ASP A 3 -8.72 -2.48 0.95
CA ASP A 3 -7.70 -3.35 0.34
C ASP A 3 -6.30 -3.18 0.96
N GLU A 4 -6.20 -2.56 2.14
CA GLU A 4 -4.93 -2.51 2.87
C GLU A 4 -4.72 -3.84 3.59
N LYS A 5 -3.67 -4.56 3.17
CA LYS A 5 -3.26 -5.80 3.82
C LYS A 5 -2.04 -5.53 4.68
N TYR A 6 -2.07 -6.08 5.88
CA TYR A 6 -1.04 -5.93 6.89
C TYR A 6 -0.32 -7.25 7.09
N ARG A 7 0.96 -7.18 7.41
CA ARG A 7 1.79 -8.31 7.80
C ARG A 7 2.61 -7.92 9.02
N TYR A 8 2.45 -8.66 10.09
CA TYR A 8 3.12 -8.42 11.36
C TYR A 8 4.31 -9.36 11.48
N TRP A 9 5.45 -8.83 11.92
CA TRP A 9 6.66 -9.60 12.19
C TRP A 9 6.81 -9.80 13.69
N CYS A 10 7.34 -10.95 14.10
CA CYS A 10 7.85 -11.11 15.46
C CYS A 10 9.18 -10.36 15.60
N GLY A 11 9.43 -9.79 16.78
CA GLY A 11 10.69 -9.12 17.11
C GLY A 11 11.74 -10.12 17.62
N GLU A 12 11.27 -11.23 18.18
CA GLU A 12 12.08 -12.24 18.86
C GLU A 12 12.46 -13.42 17.94
N CYS A 13 11.75 -13.62 16.84
CA CYS A 13 12.02 -14.69 15.88
C CYS A 13 11.58 -14.33 14.45
N ASP A 14 11.92 -15.18 13.47
CA ASP A 14 11.59 -14.98 12.05
C ASP A 14 10.11 -15.25 11.69
N TYR A 15 9.24 -15.44 12.69
CA TYR A 15 7.81 -15.61 12.43
C TYR A 15 7.18 -14.32 11.88
N ARG A 16 6.28 -14.49 10.92
CA ARG A 16 5.50 -13.40 10.32
C ARG A 16 4.10 -13.88 9.97
N THR A 17 3.11 -13.04 10.20
CA THR A 17 1.71 -13.37 9.88
C THR A 17 1.48 -13.37 8.36
N PRO A 18 0.47 -14.12 7.87
CA PRO A 18 -0.01 -13.95 6.51
C PRO A 18 -0.49 -12.51 6.25
N TRP A 19 -0.65 -12.13 4.98
CA TRP A 19 -1.27 -10.85 4.66
C TRP A 19 -2.76 -10.88 5.07
N ARG A 20 -3.11 -10.12 6.11
CA ARG A 20 -4.45 -10.07 6.70
C ARG A 20 -4.95 -8.63 6.83
N THR A 21 -6.17 -8.44 7.32
CA THR A 21 -6.59 -7.13 7.82
C THR A 21 -5.74 -6.73 9.02
N GLU A 22 -5.70 -5.44 9.35
CA GLU A 22 -4.93 -4.93 10.48
C GLU A 22 -5.27 -5.66 11.78
N SER A 23 -6.56 -5.76 12.11
CA SER A 23 -7.04 -6.37 13.35
C SER A 23 -6.71 -7.86 13.43
N ALA A 24 -6.96 -8.62 12.37
CA ALA A 24 -6.68 -10.06 12.36
C ALA A 24 -5.16 -10.35 12.45
N GLY A 25 -4.34 -9.53 11.78
CA GLY A 25 -2.89 -9.67 11.87
C GLY A 25 -2.33 -9.31 13.26
N ALA A 26 -2.90 -8.30 13.91
CA ALA A 26 -2.53 -7.92 15.27
C ALA A 26 -2.90 -9.02 16.29
N GLU A 27 -4.09 -9.58 16.18
CA GLU A 27 -4.56 -10.64 17.06
C GLU A 27 -3.72 -11.93 16.90
N GLU A 28 -3.40 -12.32 15.67
CA GLU A 28 -2.49 -13.45 15.39
C GLU A 28 -1.07 -13.19 15.93
N GLN A 29 -0.58 -11.93 15.90
CA GLN A 29 0.71 -11.57 16.51
C GLN A 29 0.67 -11.72 18.04
N ILE A 30 -0.39 -11.25 18.70
CA ILE A 30 -0.55 -11.39 20.16
C ILE A 30 -0.60 -12.88 20.54
N GLU A 31 -1.43 -13.67 19.86
CA GLU A 31 -1.53 -15.12 20.10
C GLU A 31 -0.17 -15.83 19.92
N HIS A 32 0.61 -15.40 18.93
CA HIS A 32 1.97 -15.90 18.75
C HIS A 32 2.88 -15.56 19.94
N TYR A 33 2.89 -14.30 20.41
CA TYR A 33 3.70 -13.89 21.56
C TYR A 33 3.29 -14.64 22.83
N ASP A 34 2.00 -14.78 23.11
CA ASP A 34 1.53 -15.52 24.29
C ASP A 34 2.00 -16.98 24.29
N ARG A 35 2.08 -17.61 23.10
CA ARG A 35 2.48 -19.02 22.97
C ARG A 35 3.98 -19.25 22.88
N ARG A 36 4.71 -18.35 22.22
CA ARG A 36 6.14 -18.54 21.90
C ARG A 36 7.08 -17.65 22.71
N HIS A 37 6.58 -16.53 23.21
CA HIS A 37 7.33 -15.51 23.93
C HIS A 37 6.57 -15.03 25.18
N PRO A 38 6.16 -15.94 26.09
CA PRO A 38 5.32 -15.58 27.23
C PRO A 38 5.99 -14.52 28.11
N GLY A 39 5.24 -13.49 28.46
CA GLY A 39 5.72 -12.36 29.26
C GLY A 39 6.55 -11.32 28.49
N THR A 40 6.79 -11.52 27.20
CA THR A 40 7.42 -10.52 26.33
C THR A 40 6.34 -9.72 25.61
N PRO A 41 6.32 -8.38 25.72
CA PRO A 41 5.35 -7.58 24.99
C PRO A 41 5.64 -7.62 23.46
N PRO A 42 4.61 -7.52 22.61
CA PRO A 42 4.80 -7.47 21.16
C PRO A 42 5.65 -6.25 20.76
N GLY A 43 6.81 -6.48 20.14
CA GLY A 43 7.75 -5.42 19.74
C GLY A 43 8.20 -5.45 18.28
N GLY A 44 7.62 -6.31 17.46
CA GLY A 44 8.04 -6.48 16.06
C GLY A 44 7.49 -5.41 15.11
N ARG A 45 7.93 -5.46 13.84
CA ARG A 45 7.56 -4.46 12.81
C ARG A 45 6.31 -4.85 12.03
N VAL A 46 5.64 -3.85 11.42
CA VAL A 46 4.46 -4.05 10.57
C VAL A 46 4.75 -3.62 9.14
N GLU A 47 4.39 -4.47 8.18
CA GLU A 47 4.43 -4.16 6.75
C GLU A 47 3.01 -3.88 6.25
N LEU A 48 2.87 -2.79 5.49
CA LEU A 48 1.63 -2.44 4.79
C LEU A 48 1.76 -2.75 3.30
N ARG A 49 0.79 -3.50 2.77
CA ARG A 49 0.56 -3.63 1.34
C ARG A 49 -0.68 -2.79 1.01
N ALA A 50 -0.44 -1.53 0.65
CA ALA A 50 -1.43 -0.71 -0.01
C ALA A 50 -1.52 -1.14 -1.48
N LYS A 51 -2.74 -1.31 -1.99
CA LYS A 51 -2.96 -1.43 -3.44
C LYS A 51 -2.43 -0.15 -4.08
N LYS A 52 -1.45 -0.29 -4.98
CA LYS A 52 -0.98 0.83 -5.80
C LYS A 52 -2.19 1.34 -6.57
N THR A 53 -2.65 2.55 -6.28
CA THR A 53 -3.60 3.22 -7.16
C THR A 53 -2.81 3.56 -8.40
N ASP A 54 -2.98 2.77 -9.45
CA ASP A 54 -2.34 3.02 -10.74
C ASP A 54 -2.66 4.46 -11.14
N GLY A 55 -1.62 5.27 -11.31
CA GLY A 55 -1.68 6.72 -11.59
C GLY A 55 -2.21 7.07 -12.99
N VAL A 56 -3.16 6.29 -13.51
CA VAL A 56 -3.80 6.44 -14.82
C VAL A 56 -4.37 7.86 -14.97
N GLY A 57 -4.90 8.45 -13.89
CA GLY A 57 -5.44 9.80 -13.93
C GLY A 57 -4.43 10.87 -14.31
N CYS A 58 -3.19 10.79 -13.80
CA CYS A 58 -2.16 11.80 -14.06
C CYS A 58 -1.63 11.70 -15.51
N LEU A 59 -1.38 10.49 -16.00
CA LEU A 59 -0.98 10.25 -17.39
C LEU A 59 -2.08 10.68 -18.38
N ALA A 60 -3.35 10.38 -18.07
CA ALA A 60 -4.47 10.81 -18.89
C ALA A 60 -4.60 12.35 -18.95
N LEU A 61 -4.45 13.03 -17.81
CA LEU A 61 -4.45 14.50 -17.74
C LEU A 61 -3.33 15.12 -18.58
N LEU A 62 -2.10 14.59 -18.48
CA LEU A 62 -0.97 15.07 -19.28
C LEU A 62 -1.19 14.83 -20.78
N GLY A 63 -1.75 13.67 -21.16
CA GLY A 63 -2.09 13.35 -22.54
C GLY A 63 -3.14 14.32 -23.12
N VAL A 64 -4.21 14.60 -22.36
CA VAL A 64 -5.24 15.56 -22.78
C VAL A 64 -4.66 16.97 -22.91
N LEU A 65 -3.86 17.43 -21.94
CA LEU A 65 -3.22 18.75 -22.00
C LEU A 65 -2.30 18.87 -23.22
N PHE A 66 -1.51 17.84 -23.51
CA PHE A 66 -0.62 17.81 -24.67
C PHE A 66 -1.39 17.89 -25.99
N LEU A 67 -2.50 17.15 -26.12
CA LEU A 67 -3.38 17.22 -27.30
C LEU A 67 -4.01 18.61 -27.47
N LEU A 68 -4.44 19.25 -26.37
CA LEU A 68 -4.98 20.61 -26.41
C LEU A 68 -3.93 21.63 -26.85
N LEU A 69 -2.69 21.51 -26.39
CA LEU A 69 -1.59 22.37 -26.82
C LEU A 69 -1.28 22.18 -28.30
N LEU A 70 -1.26 20.93 -28.79
CA LEU A 70 -1.08 20.65 -30.21
C LEU A 70 -2.21 21.25 -31.07
N ALA A 71 -3.46 21.08 -30.65
CA ALA A 71 -4.60 21.66 -31.35
C ALA A 71 -4.55 23.19 -31.35
N ALA A 72 -4.25 23.82 -30.22
CA ALA A 72 -4.09 25.26 -30.13
C ALA A 72 -2.95 25.78 -31.02
N PHE A 73 -1.84 25.03 -31.08
CA PHE A 73 -0.73 25.33 -31.98
C PHE A 73 -1.15 25.19 -33.44
N THR A 74 -1.78 24.08 -33.84
CA THR A 74 -2.24 23.92 -35.22
C THR A 74 -3.25 25.00 -35.62
N PHE A 75 -4.23 25.34 -34.78
CA PHE A 75 -5.17 26.46 -35.05
C PHE A 75 -4.48 27.82 -35.15
N ARG A 76 -3.37 28.03 -34.42
CA ARG A 76 -2.63 29.30 -34.46
C ARG A 76 -1.72 29.42 -35.69
N TYR A 77 -1.23 28.30 -36.21
CA TYR A 77 -0.29 28.24 -37.34
C TYR A 77 -0.94 27.78 -38.65
N TRP A 78 -2.26 27.56 -38.65
CA TRP A 78 -3.05 27.31 -39.86
C TRP A 78 -3.64 28.64 -40.36
N PRO A 79 -3.14 29.20 -41.49
CA PRO A 79 -3.70 30.39 -42.11
C PRO A 79 -5.10 30.15 -42.72
#